data_AF-B1K1A4-F1
#
_entry.id   AF-B1K1A4-F1
#
_cell.length_a   1.000
_cell.length_b   1.000
_cell.length_c   1.000
_cell.angle_alpha   90.00
_cell.angle_beta   90.00
_cell.angle_gamma   90.00
#
_symmetry.space_group_name_H-M   'P 1'
#
loop_
_entity.id
_entity.type
_entity.pdbx_description
1 polymer ?
#
loop_
_entity_poly.entity_id
_entity_poly.type
_entity_poly.pdbx_seq_one_letter_code
_entity_poly.pdbx_strand_id
1 'polypeptide(L)'
;MIEKDLDSADLCVDEVYGGSRSGNSSDDPLPKLLGVDNGAGFRHLGKRPAVATLRLLVLKTRFSDVNWPDALDRENGIFVYYGDKRGPGDLHATPRQGNLMLRNLFDEAHQFQQSSSFPPILLFGNAGTYRDVRFLGLAVPGAAGMGADDDLVAVWRTTEDGVRFQNYKATFTILDLPVVSRAWIKDVQNGNAVSSAHAPKAWLDWVSGRKYTPLKSVPVSVVRSKRQQVPDTPELAAYVKTVYEHYKEDPYAFERCAMELARLFMPAIQHWELTRPWRDGGRDALGTYRIGHGAGAIDVEFAMEAKCYDQNVGVGIKPLSRLISRLRHRQFGILVTTSYLDAQAYSELVHDTHPVVVISAKDISMKLRERFGSLESIKLWLQRI
;
A
#
# COMPACT_ATOMS: atom_id res chain seq x y z
N MET A 1 19.68 -13.87 -5.31
CA MET A 1 18.69 -14.88 -5.73
C MET A 1 19.22 -16.25 -5.35
N ILE A 2 18.47 -17.03 -4.58
CA ILE A 2 18.83 -18.37 -4.12
C ILE A 2 17.97 -19.39 -4.89
N GLU A 3 18.61 -20.31 -5.61
CA GLU A 3 17.92 -21.33 -6.44
C GLU A 3 18.20 -22.77 -5.99
N LYS A 4 19.23 -22.97 -5.16
CA LYS A 4 19.66 -24.28 -4.65
C LYS A 4 19.49 -24.32 -3.13
N ASP A 5 19.36 -25.55 -2.62
CA ASP A 5 19.33 -25.84 -1.18
C ASP A 5 18.30 -25.01 -0.38
N LEU A 6 17.15 -24.74 -1.02
CA LEU A 6 16.04 -23.97 -0.44
C LEU A 6 15.57 -24.51 0.92
N ASP A 7 15.65 -25.82 1.12
CA ASP A 7 15.30 -26.49 2.37
C ASP A 7 16.28 -26.20 3.52
N SER A 8 17.45 -25.63 3.22
CA SER A 8 18.49 -25.22 4.18
C SER A 8 18.70 -23.70 4.28
N ALA A 9 18.16 -22.91 3.35
CA ALA A 9 18.41 -21.48 3.25
C ALA A 9 17.67 -20.68 4.33
N ASP A 10 18.27 -19.66 4.92
CA ASP A 10 17.51 -18.69 5.71
C ASP A 10 16.54 -17.88 4.81
N LEU A 11 15.55 -17.20 5.41
CA LEU A 11 14.73 -16.22 4.70
C LEU A 11 15.25 -14.81 4.96
N CYS A 12 15.88 -14.20 3.95
CA CYS A 12 16.39 -12.84 4.02
C CYS A 12 15.37 -11.90 3.38
N VAL A 13 15.06 -10.79 4.04
CA VAL A 13 14.12 -9.79 3.50
C VAL A 13 14.62 -9.31 2.13
N ASP A 14 13.68 -9.19 1.19
CA ASP A 14 13.87 -8.84 -0.21
C ASP A 14 14.71 -9.83 -1.04
N GLU A 15 15.19 -10.94 -0.48
CA GLU A 15 15.84 -12.00 -1.26
C GLU A 15 14.82 -12.74 -2.13
N VAL A 16 15.26 -13.12 -3.33
CA VAL A 16 14.47 -13.87 -4.30
C VAL A 16 14.83 -15.35 -4.21
N TYR A 17 13.82 -16.18 -3.98
CA TYR A 17 13.92 -17.63 -3.94
C TYR A 17 13.35 -18.19 -5.24
N GLY A 18 14.22 -18.85 -6.00
CA GLY A 18 13.90 -19.38 -7.31
C GLY A 18 13.33 -20.79 -7.23
N GLY A 19 12.24 -21.04 -7.94
CA GLY A 19 11.75 -22.41 -8.14
C GLY A 19 12.47 -23.12 -9.29
N SER A 20 12.14 -24.39 -9.53
CA SER A 20 12.59 -25.06 -10.75
C SER A 20 12.01 -24.41 -12.03
N ARG A 21 12.46 -24.88 -13.19
CA ARG A 21 12.01 -24.44 -14.53
C ARG A 21 11.39 -25.61 -15.32
N SER A 22 10.74 -26.52 -14.61
CA SER A 22 10.28 -27.81 -15.12
C SER A 22 8.86 -27.77 -15.72
N GLY A 23 8.17 -26.63 -15.66
CA GLY A 23 6.82 -26.46 -16.21
C GLY A 23 5.71 -27.06 -15.36
N ASN A 24 5.99 -27.45 -14.11
CA ASN A 24 5.07 -28.20 -13.25
C ASN A 24 4.97 -27.58 -11.84
N SER A 25 4.30 -28.22 -10.89
CA SER A 25 4.09 -27.67 -9.54
C SER A 25 5.39 -27.49 -8.73
N SER A 26 6.46 -28.23 -9.03
CA SER A 26 7.76 -28.11 -8.35
C SER A 26 8.48 -26.77 -8.59
N ASP A 27 8.02 -26.02 -9.60
CA ASP A 27 8.50 -24.68 -9.89
C ASP A 27 8.07 -23.64 -8.85
N ASP A 28 7.21 -24.03 -7.92
CA ASP A 28 6.90 -23.23 -6.76
C ASP A 28 7.97 -23.48 -5.68
N PRO A 29 8.75 -22.47 -5.27
CA PRO A 29 9.82 -22.68 -4.29
C PRO A 29 9.27 -22.86 -2.86
N LEU A 30 8.05 -22.39 -2.55
CA LEU A 30 7.55 -22.32 -1.18
C LEU A 30 7.35 -23.69 -0.49
N PRO A 31 6.85 -24.76 -1.15
CA PRO A 31 6.83 -26.09 -0.55
C PRO A 31 8.22 -26.60 -0.18
N LYS A 32 9.24 -26.39 -1.02
CA LYS A 32 10.61 -26.81 -0.69
C LYS A 32 11.21 -25.94 0.43
N LEU A 33 10.90 -24.65 0.39
CA LEU A 33 11.39 -23.66 1.34
C LEU A 33 10.74 -23.80 2.72
N LEU A 34 9.46 -24.16 2.82
CA LEU A 34 8.66 -24.06 4.04
C LEU A 34 7.83 -25.30 4.36
N GLY A 35 7.67 -26.26 3.43
CA GLY A 35 6.79 -27.42 3.60
C GLY A 35 5.30 -27.12 3.42
N VAL A 36 4.94 -25.90 3.03
CA VAL A 36 3.54 -25.48 2.82
C VAL A 36 2.96 -26.08 1.53
N ASP A 37 1.64 -25.98 1.39
CA ASP A 37 0.94 -26.39 0.18
C ASP A 37 1.27 -25.54 -1.08
N ASN A 38 0.84 -26.06 -2.22
CA ASN A 38 1.03 -25.46 -3.54
C ASN A 38 -0.14 -24.54 -3.95
N GLY A 39 0.17 -23.57 -4.81
CA GLY A 39 -0.82 -23.05 -5.76
C GLY A 39 -1.92 -22.14 -5.21
N ALA A 40 -1.67 -21.35 -4.15
CA ALA A 40 -2.60 -20.32 -3.67
C ALA A 40 -1.90 -19.10 -3.06
N GLY A 41 -2.70 -18.05 -2.81
CA GLY A 41 -2.29 -16.86 -2.05
C GLY A 41 -2.13 -17.17 -0.56
N PHE A 42 -3.14 -17.82 0.04
CA PHE A 42 -3.03 -18.38 1.39
C PHE A 42 -2.44 -19.78 1.36
N ARG A 43 -1.36 -19.99 2.10
CA ARG A 43 -0.72 -21.30 2.27
C ARG A 43 -0.41 -21.55 3.72
N HIS A 44 -0.47 -22.79 4.17
CA HIS A 44 -0.37 -23.07 5.60
C HIS A 44 0.35 -24.38 5.92
N LEU A 45 0.80 -24.47 7.17
CA LEU A 45 1.13 -25.71 7.85
C LEU A 45 0.19 -25.92 9.03
N GLY A 46 -0.13 -27.18 9.33
CA GLY A 46 -1.09 -27.52 10.38
C GLY A 46 -2.54 -27.41 9.91
N LYS A 47 -3.47 -27.62 10.85
CA LYS A 47 -4.91 -27.66 10.53
C LYS A 47 -5.48 -26.24 10.61
N ARG A 48 -6.18 -25.84 9.55
CA ARG A 48 -7.00 -24.63 9.48
C ARG A 48 -8.42 -24.91 9.98
N PRO A 49 -9.20 -23.89 10.40
CA PRO A 49 -8.85 -22.47 10.46
C PRO A 49 -8.44 -21.96 11.85
N ALA A 50 -8.41 -22.83 12.87
CA ALA A 50 -8.14 -22.43 14.25
C ALA A 50 -6.66 -22.05 14.45
N VAL A 51 -6.42 -20.96 15.18
CA VAL A 51 -5.06 -20.44 15.45
C VAL A 51 -4.21 -21.48 16.18
N ALA A 52 -4.79 -22.16 17.17
CA ALA A 52 -4.10 -23.16 17.98
C ALA A 52 -3.53 -24.35 17.18
N THR A 53 -4.12 -24.68 16.03
CA THR A 53 -3.70 -25.80 15.18
C THR A 53 -2.96 -25.37 13.92
N LEU A 54 -2.92 -24.06 13.64
CA LEU A 54 -2.18 -23.47 12.56
C LEU A 54 -0.73 -23.28 13.02
N ARG A 55 0.22 -23.90 12.33
CA ARG A 55 1.66 -23.82 12.69
C ARG A 55 2.36 -22.67 11.97
N LEU A 56 1.98 -22.42 10.72
CA LEU A 56 2.56 -21.40 9.87
C LEU A 56 1.50 -20.91 8.90
N LEU A 57 1.45 -19.61 8.68
CA LEU A 57 0.71 -19.00 7.59
C LEU A 57 1.68 -18.31 6.63
N VAL A 58 1.47 -18.50 5.34
CA VAL A 58 2.17 -17.80 4.27
C VAL A 58 1.14 -17.05 3.45
N LEU A 59 1.34 -15.75 3.29
CA LEU A 59 0.55 -14.90 2.41
C LEU A 59 1.39 -14.54 1.19
N LYS A 60 0.95 -15.00 0.02
CA LYS A 60 1.58 -14.75 -1.26
C LYS A 60 0.74 -13.76 -2.07
N THR A 61 1.34 -12.63 -2.45
CA THR A 61 0.73 -11.63 -3.33
C THR A 61 1.44 -11.53 -4.67
N ARG A 62 0.72 -11.06 -5.68
CA ARG A 62 1.26 -10.75 -7.00
C ARG A 62 1.46 -9.25 -7.24
N PHE A 63 0.92 -8.38 -6.38
CA PHE A 63 0.82 -6.92 -6.55
C PHE A 63 0.11 -6.41 -7.83
N SER A 64 -0.23 -7.30 -8.77
CA SER A 64 -0.80 -6.95 -10.07
C SER A 64 -2.33 -7.01 -10.10
N ASP A 65 -3.00 -7.50 -9.04
CA ASP A 65 -4.45 -7.58 -9.00
C ASP A 65 -5.03 -6.18 -8.76
N VAL A 66 -5.72 -5.66 -9.77
CA VAL A 66 -6.29 -4.31 -9.74
C VAL A 66 -7.53 -4.23 -8.84
N ASN A 67 -8.30 -5.32 -8.75
CA ASN A 67 -9.53 -5.36 -7.95
C ASN A 67 -9.21 -5.49 -6.45
N TRP A 68 -8.06 -6.10 -6.17
CA TRP A 68 -7.57 -6.41 -4.83
C TRP A 68 -6.12 -5.92 -4.70
N PRO A 69 -5.94 -4.60 -4.55
CA PRO A 69 -4.63 -3.96 -4.62
C PRO A 69 -3.87 -4.16 -3.31
N ASP A 70 -3.37 -5.37 -3.07
CA ASP A 70 -2.41 -5.62 -2.01
C ASP A 70 -1.24 -4.64 -2.12
N ALA A 71 -0.80 -4.08 -1.00
CA ALA A 71 0.16 -2.98 -1.00
C ALA A 71 1.17 -3.13 0.13
N LEU A 72 2.42 -2.78 -0.16
CA LEU A 72 3.51 -2.74 0.80
C LEU A 72 4.00 -1.31 0.96
N ASP A 73 3.76 -0.74 2.14
CA ASP A 73 4.36 0.51 2.59
C ASP A 73 5.70 0.19 3.27
N ARG A 74 6.79 0.35 2.51
CA ARG A 74 8.15 0.12 2.97
C ARG A 74 8.65 1.17 3.96
N GLU A 75 8.03 2.35 4.01
CA GLU A 75 8.46 3.43 4.89
C GLU A 75 7.97 3.18 6.32
N ASN A 76 6.73 2.70 6.45
CA ASN A 76 6.13 2.42 7.74
C ASN A 76 6.17 0.94 8.14
N GLY A 77 6.60 0.05 7.24
CA GLY A 77 6.61 -1.40 7.47
C GLY A 77 5.21 -2.00 7.52
N ILE A 78 4.27 -1.44 6.75
CA ILE A 78 2.86 -1.84 6.75
C ILE A 78 2.54 -2.60 5.46
N PHE A 79 1.83 -3.71 5.60
CA PHE A 79 1.36 -4.52 4.49
C PHE A 79 -0.16 -4.66 4.52
N VAL A 80 -0.81 -4.25 3.44
CA VAL A 80 -2.24 -4.42 3.22
C VAL A 80 -2.46 -5.63 2.34
N TYR A 81 -3.30 -6.56 2.79
CA TYR A 81 -3.63 -7.79 2.09
C TYR A 81 -5.13 -8.03 2.03
N TYR A 82 -5.64 -8.33 0.84
CA TYR A 82 -7.05 -8.61 0.61
C TYR A 82 -7.34 -10.11 0.67
N GLY A 83 -8.42 -10.44 1.37
CA GLY A 83 -8.90 -11.79 1.62
C GLY A 83 -9.24 -12.64 0.38
N ASP A 84 -9.56 -13.92 0.54
CA ASP A 84 -9.79 -14.85 -0.57
C ASP A 84 -11.23 -14.90 -1.10
N LYS A 85 -12.13 -14.05 -0.60
CA LYS A 85 -13.49 -13.94 -1.15
C LYS A 85 -13.50 -13.09 -2.42
N ARG A 86 -13.72 -13.75 -3.57
CA ARG A 86 -13.68 -13.14 -4.91
C ARG A 86 -15.03 -13.05 -5.62
N GLY A 87 -16.13 -13.43 -4.96
CA GLY A 87 -17.48 -13.36 -5.53
C GLY A 87 -18.56 -13.38 -4.47
N PRO A 88 -19.86 -13.37 -4.85
CA PRO A 88 -20.98 -13.27 -3.93
C PRO A 88 -21.11 -14.38 -2.88
N GLY A 89 -21.91 -14.10 -1.85
CA GLY A 89 -22.21 -14.99 -0.74
C GLY A 89 -21.47 -14.65 0.55
N ASP A 90 -21.52 -15.58 1.50
CA ASP A 90 -20.98 -15.38 2.86
C ASP A 90 -19.46 -15.09 2.87
N LEU A 91 -19.06 -14.13 3.71
CA LEU A 91 -17.69 -13.59 3.79
C LEU A 91 -16.65 -14.67 4.15
N HIS A 92 -17.03 -15.63 5.00
CA HIS A 92 -16.14 -16.67 5.49
C HIS A 92 -16.22 -17.96 4.66
N ALA A 93 -17.30 -18.14 3.88
CA ALA A 93 -17.46 -19.23 2.92
C ALA A 93 -16.52 -19.09 1.71
N THR A 94 -15.28 -19.55 1.91
CA THR A 94 -14.18 -19.55 0.93
C THR A 94 -13.53 -20.94 0.84
N PRO A 95 -13.13 -21.42 -0.35
CA PRO A 95 -12.63 -22.79 -0.52
C PRO A 95 -11.41 -23.12 0.36
N ARG A 96 -10.53 -22.13 0.55
CA ARG A 96 -9.32 -22.26 1.38
C ARG A 96 -9.47 -21.63 2.77
N GLN A 97 -10.67 -21.18 3.13
CA GLN A 97 -10.98 -20.57 4.44
C GLN A 97 -10.03 -19.40 4.78
N GLY A 98 -9.51 -18.68 3.79
CA GLY A 98 -8.54 -17.59 4.01
C GLY A 98 -9.12 -16.49 4.88
N ASN A 99 -10.32 -16.02 4.54
CA ASN A 99 -11.05 -15.03 5.34
C ASN A 99 -11.36 -15.49 6.75
N LEU A 100 -11.67 -16.78 6.94
CA LEU A 100 -11.91 -17.32 8.28
C LEU A 100 -10.61 -17.41 9.09
N MET A 101 -9.48 -17.76 8.45
CA MET A 101 -8.17 -17.70 9.10
C MET A 101 -7.79 -16.26 9.48
N LEU A 102 -8.02 -15.28 8.60
CA LEU A 102 -7.80 -13.86 8.91
C LEU A 102 -8.61 -13.45 10.13
N ARG A 103 -9.93 -13.69 10.12
CA ARG A 103 -10.78 -13.39 11.28
C ARG A 103 -10.22 -13.99 12.56
N ASN A 104 -9.92 -15.29 12.58
CA ASN A 104 -9.44 -15.96 13.79
C ASN A 104 -8.09 -15.40 14.27
N LEU A 105 -7.19 -15.04 13.36
CA LEU A 105 -5.87 -14.47 13.71
C LEU A 105 -5.99 -13.07 14.31
N PHE A 106 -6.86 -12.23 13.76
CA PHE A 106 -7.09 -10.89 14.30
C PHE A 106 -7.90 -10.93 15.61
N ASP A 107 -8.89 -11.82 15.72
CA ASP A 107 -9.62 -12.05 16.97
C ASP A 107 -8.66 -12.48 18.09
N GLU A 108 -7.70 -13.38 17.80
CA GLU A 108 -6.64 -13.78 18.75
C GLU A 108 -5.66 -12.63 19.06
N ALA A 109 -5.29 -11.84 18.05
CA ALA A 109 -4.39 -10.69 18.23
C ALA A 109 -4.98 -9.63 19.18
N HIS A 110 -6.31 -9.46 19.18
CA HIS A 110 -7.02 -8.52 20.05
C HIS A 110 -7.30 -9.03 21.46
N GLN A 111 -7.01 -10.30 21.76
CA GLN A 111 -7.08 -10.77 23.13
C GLN A 111 -5.96 -10.13 23.96
N PHE A 112 -6.33 -9.53 25.10
CA PHE A 112 -5.39 -8.89 26.02
C PHE A 112 -4.44 -9.88 26.73
N GLN A 113 -4.71 -11.18 26.63
CA GLN A 113 -3.89 -12.21 27.23
C GLN A 113 -2.75 -12.63 26.30
N GLN A 114 -1.63 -13.07 26.89
CA GLN A 114 -0.54 -13.68 26.14
C GLN A 114 -1.04 -14.89 25.36
N SER A 115 -0.88 -14.88 24.04
CA SER A 115 -1.12 -16.06 23.23
C SER A 115 -0.01 -17.07 23.53
N SER A 116 -0.36 -18.19 24.18
CA SER A 116 0.57 -19.30 24.44
C SER A 116 1.10 -19.93 23.14
N SER A 117 0.39 -19.73 22.04
CA SER A 117 0.77 -20.13 20.69
C SER A 117 0.20 -19.13 19.70
N PHE A 118 1.02 -18.66 18.75
CA PHE A 118 0.57 -17.88 17.60
C PHE A 118 1.36 -18.36 16.37
N PRO A 119 0.76 -18.57 15.20
CA PRO A 119 1.47 -18.97 14.00
C PRO A 119 2.27 -17.80 13.42
N PRO A 120 3.55 -17.98 13.07
CA PRO A 120 4.26 -17.00 12.26
C PRO A 120 3.55 -16.77 10.93
N ILE A 121 3.50 -15.51 10.49
CA ILE A 121 2.93 -15.10 9.21
C ILE A 121 4.08 -14.64 8.32
N LEU A 122 4.39 -15.39 7.27
CA LEU A 122 5.46 -15.05 6.33
C LEU A 122 4.87 -14.47 5.05
N LEU A 123 5.35 -13.30 4.65
CA LEU A 123 4.86 -12.60 3.47
C LEU A 123 5.77 -12.83 2.27
N PHE A 124 5.18 -13.12 1.12
CA PHE A 124 5.90 -13.30 -0.15
C PHE A 124 5.23 -12.53 -1.28
N GLY A 125 6.05 -11.88 -2.10
CA GLY A 125 5.63 -11.27 -3.37
C GLY A 125 6.10 -12.10 -4.55
N ASN A 126 5.41 -12.05 -5.68
CA ASN A 126 5.98 -12.51 -6.94
C ASN A 126 7.24 -11.70 -7.27
N ALA A 127 8.33 -12.36 -7.68
CA ALA A 127 9.58 -11.68 -8.03
C ALA A 127 9.57 -11.05 -9.44
N GLY A 128 8.54 -11.34 -10.25
CA GLY A 128 8.40 -10.87 -11.63
C GLY A 128 9.01 -11.81 -12.67
N THR A 129 9.80 -12.79 -12.24
CA THR A 129 10.37 -13.83 -13.10
C THR A 129 9.74 -15.18 -12.77
N TYR A 130 9.09 -15.79 -13.78
CA TYR A 130 8.47 -17.11 -13.68
C TYR A 130 7.59 -17.28 -12.42
N ARG A 131 7.86 -18.30 -11.58
CA ARG A 131 7.15 -18.57 -10.32
C ARG A 131 7.95 -18.19 -9.08
N ASP A 132 9.05 -17.47 -9.26
CA ASP A 132 9.96 -17.07 -8.20
C ASP A 132 9.28 -16.12 -7.24
N VAL A 133 9.70 -16.19 -5.98
CA VAL A 133 9.10 -15.42 -4.89
C VAL A 133 10.15 -14.58 -4.21
N ARG A 134 9.78 -13.36 -3.84
CA ARG A 134 10.56 -12.48 -2.99
C ARG A 134 10.01 -12.58 -1.57
N PHE A 135 10.87 -12.84 -0.59
CA PHE A 135 10.45 -12.78 0.81
C PHE A 135 10.29 -11.31 1.22
N LEU A 136 9.11 -10.92 1.69
CA LEU A 136 8.81 -9.54 2.09
C LEU A 136 9.05 -9.32 3.58
N GLY A 137 8.96 -10.38 4.38
CA GLY A 137 9.27 -10.34 5.82
C GLY A 137 8.35 -11.20 6.67
N LEU A 138 8.67 -11.25 7.96
CA LEU A 138 7.84 -11.83 9.01
C LEU A 138 6.86 -10.76 9.48
N ALA A 139 5.56 -11.07 9.47
CA ALA A 139 4.51 -10.13 9.78
C ALA A 139 3.67 -10.54 10.98
N VAL A 140 2.99 -9.55 11.56
CA VAL A 140 2.04 -9.69 12.66
C VAL A 140 0.76 -8.90 12.34
N PRO A 141 -0.43 -9.36 12.78
CA PRO A 141 -1.68 -8.62 12.59
C PRO A 141 -1.69 -7.23 13.22
N GLY A 142 -2.32 -6.29 12.54
CA GLY A 142 -2.51 -4.91 13.00
C GLY A 142 -1.26 -4.04 12.86
N ALA A 143 -1.39 -2.82 13.35
CA ALA A 143 -0.31 -1.84 13.41
C ALA A 143 -0.43 -0.95 14.64
N ALA A 144 0.69 -0.32 15.03
CA ALA A 144 0.71 0.58 16.17
C ALA A 144 -0.31 1.72 15.98
N GLY A 145 -1.24 1.86 16.93
CA GLY A 145 -2.29 2.89 16.91
C GLY A 145 -3.57 2.51 16.17
N MET A 146 -3.67 1.29 15.61
CA MET A 146 -4.92 0.76 15.05
C MET A 146 -5.69 -0.05 16.10
N GLY A 147 -7.02 0.08 16.10
CA GLY A 147 -7.90 -0.79 16.87
C GLY A 147 -8.50 -1.92 16.03
N ALA A 148 -9.30 -2.77 16.67
CA ALA A 148 -9.95 -3.92 16.04
C ALA A 148 -10.92 -3.56 14.90
N ASP A 149 -11.44 -2.33 14.91
CA ASP A 149 -12.34 -1.83 13.86
C ASP A 149 -11.58 -1.39 12.59
N ASP A 150 -10.26 -1.19 12.68
CA ASP A 150 -9.47 -0.58 11.60
C ASP A 150 -8.54 -1.57 10.90
N ASP A 151 -8.10 -2.63 11.59
CA ASP A 151 -7.03 -3.49 11.11
C ASP A 151 -7.52 -4.69 10.28
N LEU A 152 -8.74 -5.15 10.48
CA LEU A 152 -9.43 -6.13 9.64
C LEU A 152 -10.84 -5.65 9.23
N VAL A 153 -10.90 -4.97 8.09
CA VAL A 153 -12.14 -4.32 7.62
C VAL A 153 -12.84 -5.14 6.54
N ALA A 154 -14.15 -5.34 6.68
CA ALA A 154 -14.99 -5.91 5.63
C ALA A 154 -15.33 -4.83 4.58
N VAL A 155 -14.73 -4.94 3.39
CA VAL A 155 -14.95 -4.00 2.28
C VAL A 155 -16.00 -4.55 1.31
N TRP A 156 -16.93 -3.69 0.88
CA TRP A 156 -17.90 -4.02 -0.15
C TRP A 156 -17.30 -3.89 -1.55
N ARG A 157 -17.56 -4.89 -2.38
CA ARG A 157 -17.36 -4.87 -3.83
C ARG A 157 -18.66 -5.18 -4.54
N THR A 158 -18.70 -4.83 -5.81
CA THR A 158 -19.82 -5.11 -6.72
C THR A 158 -19.26 -5.86 -7.91
N THR A 159 -19.89 -6.97 -8.28
CA THR A 159 -19.58 -7.71 -9.51
C THR A 159 -20.03 -6.92 -10.75
N GLU A 160 -19.61 -7.36 -11.94
CA GLU A 160 -20.02 -6.72 -13.21
C GLU A 160 -21.55 -6.71 -13.41
N ASP A 161 -22.24 -7.74 -12.91
CA ASP A 161 -23.70 -7.89 -12.92
C ASP A 161 -24.41 -7.13 -11.77
N GLY A 162 -23.69 -6.32 -11.00
CA GLY A 162 -24.27 -5.43 -10.00
C GLY A 162 -24.51 -6.07 -8.62
N VAL A 163 -24.05 -7.30 -8.39
CA VAL A 163 -24.25 -8.01 -7.12
C VAL A 163 -23.18 -7.60 -6.12
N ARG A 164 -23.62 -7.14 -4.94
CA ARG A 164 -22.71 -6.73 -3.86
C ARG A 164 -22.24 -7.92 -3.05
N PHE A 165 -20.98 -7.90 -2.67
CA PHE A 165 -20.38 -8.89 -1.77
C PHE A 165 -19.27 -8.27 -0.94
N GLN A 166 -18.91 -8.91 0.17
CA GLN A 166 -17.86 -8.46 1.06
C GLN A 166 -16.59 -9.29 0.91
N ASN A 167 -15.45 -8.67 1.16
CA ASN A 167 -14.17 -9.34 1.37
C ASN A 167 -13.39 -8.63 2.47
N TYR A 168 -12.39 -9.27 3.05
CA TYR A 168 -11.53 -8.60 4.04
C TYR A 168 -10.43 -7.77 3.38
N LYS A 169 -10.13 -6.63 4.01
CA LYS A 169 -8.89 -5.87 3.89
C LYS A 169 -8.17 -6.00 5.24
N ALA A 170 -7.08 -6.74 5.28
CA ALA A 170 -6.27 -6.97 6.47
C ALA A 170 -5.00 -6.11 6.45
N THR A 171 -4.67 -5.51 7.58
CA THR A 171 -3.46 -4.71 7.77
C THR A 171 -2.49 -5.47 8.66
N PHE A 172 -1.25 -5.60 8.21
CA PHE A 172 -0.18 -6.28 8.92
C PHE A 172 1.01 -5.33 9.11
N THR A 173 1.74 -5.54 10.19
CA THR A 173 3.06 -4.93 10.40
C THR A 173 4.13 -5.96 10.07
N ILE A 174 5.07 -5.61 9.19
CA ILE A 174 6.29 -6.37 8.94
C ILE A 174 7.28 -6.05 10.05
N LEU A 175 7.76 -7.05 10.77
CA LEU A 175 8.69 -6.86 11.88
C LEU A 175 10.10 -6.54 11.38
N ASP A 176 10.79 -5.67 12.10
CA ASP A 176 12.20 -5.29 11.89
C ASP A 176 13.12 -6.48 12.18
N LEU A 177 13.22 -7.35 11.17
CA LEU A 177 13.95 -8.59 11.21
C LEU A 177 14.51 -8.85 9.79
N PRO A 178 15.82 -8.66 9.57
CA PRO A 178 16.40 -8.85 8.24
C PRO A 178 16.42 -10.31 7.80
N VAL A 179 16.49 -11.25 8.75
CA VAL A 179 16.63 -12.68 8.48
C VAL A 179 15.75 -13.50 9.41
N VAL A 180 14.97 -14.42 8.84
CA VAL A 180 14.31 -15.51 9.55
C VAL A 180 15.15 -16.77 9.41
N SER A 181 15.71 -17.25 10.51
CA SER A 181 16.64 -18.38 10.49
C SER A 181 15.96 -19.69 10.07
N ARG A 182 16.68 -20.52 9.34
CA ARG A 182 16.30 -21.87 8.97
C ARG A 182 16.05 -22.75 10.19
N ALA A 183 16.85 -22.57 11.24
CA ALA A 183 16.68 -23.28 12.50
C ALA A 183 15.29 -23.03 13.10
N TRP A 184 14.87 -21.76 13.16
CA TRP A 184 13.51 -21.43 13.64
C TRP A 184 12.41 -21.97 12.73
N ILE A 185 12.59 -21.91 11.40
CA ILE A 185 11.61 -22.48 10.46
C ILE A 185 11.39 -23.98 10.72
N LYS A 186 12.47 -24.74 10.98
CA LYS A 186 12.37 -26.16 11.35
C LYS A 186 11.62 -26.34 12.68
N ASP A 187 11.88 -25.51 13.66
CA ASP A 187 11.14 -25.56 14.93
C ASP A 187 9.66 -25.23 14.77
N VAL A 188 9.32 -24.25 13.93
CA VAL A 188 7.94 -23.90 13.55
C VAL A 188 7.24 -25.09 12.87
N GLN A 189 7.92 -25.76 11.92
CA GLN A 189 7.40 -26.96 11.25
C GLN A 189 7.07 -28.08 12.26
N ASN A 190 7.89 -28.19 13.31
CA ASN A 190 7.71 -29.13 14.42
C ASN A 190 6.68 -28.69 15.47
N GLY A 191 6.14 -27.46 15.36
CA GLY A 191 5.13 -26.92 16.28
C GLY A 191 5.70 -26.19 17.50
N ASN A 192 6.99 -25.85 17.51
CA ASN A 192 7.70 -25.23 18.63
C ASN A 192 8.03 -23.75 18.37
N ALA A 193 7.14 -23.02 17.69
CA ALA A 193 7.41 -21.65 17.23
C ALA A 193 7.78 -20.68 18.37
N VAL A 194 7.01 -20.69 19.46
CA VAL A 194 7.18 -19.78 20.62
C VAL A 194 8.29 -20.24 21.56
N SER A 195 8.43 -21.56 21.76
CA SER A 195 9.41 -22.14 22.69
C SER A 195 10.82 -22.30 22.09
N SER A 196 10.98 -22.04 20.79
CA SER A 196 12.27 -22.16 20.10
C SER A 196 13.28 -21.13 20.61
N ALA A 197 14.51 -21.57 20.87
CA ALA A 197 15.65 -20.69 21.15
C ALA A 197 16.07 -19.84 19.94
N HIS A 198 15.60 -20.20 18.74
CA HIS A 198 15.88 -19.51 17.49
C HIS A 198 14.78 -18.50 17.12
N ALA A 199 13.72 -18.38 17.94
CA ALA A 199 12.62 -17.49 17.68
C ALA A 199 13.07 -16.01 17.68
N PRO A 200 12.71 -15.23 16.64
CA PRO A 200 13.06 -13.82 16.57
C PRO A 200 12.49 -13.04 17.75
N LYS A 201 13.34 -12.26 18.42
CA LYS A 201 12.93 -11.44 19.57
C LYS A 201 11.77 -10.51 19.26
N ALA A 202 11.80 -9.81 18.13
CA ALA A 202 10.73 -8.89 17.73
C ALA A 202 9.36 -9.59 17.61
N TRP A 203 9.36 -10.87 17.20
CA TRP A 203 8.15 -11.67 17.10
C TRP A 203 7.68 -12.14 18.48
N LEU A 204 8.59 -12.60 19.35
CA LEU A 204 8.26 -12.96 20.74
C LEU A 204 7.72 -11.77 21.54
N ASP A 205 8.31 -10.58 21.39
CA ASP A 205 7.85 -9.33 22.00
C ASP A 205 6.41 -9.01 21.56
N TRP A 206 6.05 -9.30 20.31
CA TRP A 206 4.68 -9.12 19.81
C TRP A 206 3.72 -10.22 20.31
N VAL A 207 4.13 -11.49 20.31
CA VAL A 207 3.29 -12.60 20.81
C VAL A 207 2.95 -12.42 22.29
N SER A 208 3.91 -11.93 23.09
CA SER A 208 3.77 -11.75 24.53
C SER A 208 3.18 -10.41 24.96
N GLY A 209 3.43 -9.34 24.22
CA GLY A 209 3.08 -7.97 24.65
C GLY A 209 2.45 -7.09 23.58
N ARG A 210 2.16 -7.63 22.39
CA ARG A 210 1.63 -6.88 21.23
C ARG A 210 2.48 -5.65 20.87
N LYS A 211 3.78 -5.73 21.15
CA LYS A 211 4.74 -4.68 20.83
C LYS A 211 5.09 -4.73 19.34
N TYR A 212 4.64 -3.73 18.60
CA TYR A 212 5.00 -3.54 17.21
C TYR A 212 6.42 -2.98 17.08
N THR A 213 7.26 -3.67 16.29
CA THR A 213 8.61 -3.19 15.91
C THR A 213 8.70 -3.25 14.39
N PRO A 214 8.15 -2.27 13.66
CA PRO A 214 8.03 -2.32 12.20
C PRO A 214 9.39 -2.19 11.48
N LEU A 215 9.59 -2.96 10.40
CA LEU A 215 10.69 -2.81 9.46
C LEU A 215 10.46 -1.56 8.61
N LYS A 216 11.09 -0.45 9.00
CA LYS A 216 11.03 0.82 8.29
C LYS A 216 12.24 0.99 7.38
N SER A 217 12.02 1.58 6.21
CA SER A 217 13.10 1.98 5.30
C SER A 217 12.91 3.44 4.89
N VAL A 218 14.00 4.19 4.85
CA VAL A 218 13.98 5.55 4.30
C VAL A 218 14.28 5.45 2.80
N PRO A 219 13.51 6.09 1.91
CA PRO A 219 13.81 6.10 0.48
C PRO A 219 15.23 6.63 0.22
N VAL A 220 16.02 5.90 -0.59
CA VAL A 220 17.40 6.29 -0.96
C VAL A 220 17.44 7.63 -1.70
N SER A 221 16.36 7.99 -2.40
CA SER A 221 16.15 9.29 -3.02
C SER A 221 14.71 9.73 -2.81
N VAL A 222 14.53 10.89 -2.18
CA VAL A 222 13.23 11.58 -2.09
C VAL A 222 12.84 12.18 -3.45
N VAL A 223 13.81 12.36 -4.35
CA VAL A 223 13.60 12.85 -5.72
C VAL A 223 13.14 11.69 -6.61
N ARG A 224 11.89 11.74 -7.08
CA ARG A 224 11.31 10.74 -7.99
C ARG A 224 11.71 11.05 -9.44
N SER A 225 12.19 10.05 -10.17
CA SER A 225 12.40 10.14 -11.63
C SER A 225 11.07 10.26 -12.39
N LYS A 226 11.10 10.69 -13.66
CA LYS A 226 9.92 10.70 -14.55
C LYS A 226 9.20 9.35 -14.58
N ARG A 227 9.95 8.24 -14.67
CA ARG A 227 9.38 6.88 -14.68
C ARG A 227 8.63 6.53 -13.40
N GLN A 228 9.03 7.10 -12.26
CA GLN A 228 8.34 6.90 -10.99
C GLN A 228 7.11 7.79 -10.83
N GLN A 229 7.03 8.90 -11.58
CA GLN A 229 5.94 9.88 -11.50
C GLN A 229 4.85 9.70 -12.56
N VAL A 230 5.13 8.95 -13.63
CA VAL A 230 4.20 8.68 -14.75
C VAL A 230 3.71 7.22 -14.71
N PRO A 231 2.45 6.92 -15.06
CA PRO A 231 1.95 5.54 -15.13
C PRO A 231 2.82 4.62 -15.99
N ASP A 232 3.01 3.38 -15.53
CA ASP A 232 3.88 2.37 -16.14
C ASP A 232 3.14 1.36 -17.01
N THR A 233 1.80 1.37 -17.01
CA THR A 233 0.98 0.55 -17.91
C THR A 233 -0.06 1.39 -18.66
N PRO A 234 -0.45 0.99 -19.89
CA PRO A 234 -1.49 1.68 -20.66
C PRO A 234 -2.83 1.78 -19.92
N GLU A 235 -3.20 0.73 -19.17
CA GLU A 235 -4.44 0.68 -18.41
C GLU A 235 -4.43 1.74 -17.30
N LEU A 236 -3.32 1.86 -16.57
CA LEU A 236 -3.17 2.88 -15.53
C LEU A 236 -3.06 4.28 -16.13
N ALA A 237 -2.41 4.42 -17.28
CA ALA A 237 -2.29 5.69 -18.00
C ALA A 237 -3.66 6.24 -18.45
N ALA A 238 -4.62 5.37 -18.77
CA ALA A 238 -5.96 5.77 -19.22
C ALA A 238 -6.72 6.60 -18.16
N TYR A 239 -6.45 6.38 -16.87
CA TYR A 239 -7.09 7.10 -15.76
C TYR A 239 -6.76 8.59 -15.79
N VAL A 240 -5.47 8.95 -15.65
CA VAL A 240 -5.04 10.35 -15.71
C VAL A 240 -5.24 10.95 -17.11
N LYS A 241 -5.12 10.16 -18.19
CA LYS A 241 -5.41 10.64 -19.56
C LYS A 241 -6.85 11.11 -19.69
N THR A 242 -7.81 10.41 -19.08
CA THR A 242 -9.23 10.82 -19.08
C THR A 242 -9.42 12.20 -18.43
N VAL A 243 -8.69 12.46 -17.32
CA VAL A 243 -8.70 13.78 -16.67
C VAL A 243 -8.06 14.85 -17.56
N TYR A 244 -6.88 14.56 -18.12
CA TYR A 244 -6.17 15.50 -19.00
C TYR A 244 -7.01 15.89 -20.22
N GLU A 245 -7.58 14.91 -20.94
CA GLU A 245 -8.39 15.16 -22.13
C GLU A 245 -9.66 15.97 -21.83
N HIS A 246 -10.20 15.87 -20.63
CA HIS A 246 -11.37 16.64 -20.21
C HIS A 246 -11.07 18.14 -20.02
N TYR A 247 -9.87 18.47 -19.54
CA TYR A 247 -9.50 19.85 -19.19
C TYR A 247 -8.43 20.48 -20.09
N LYS A 248 -7.88 19.78 -21.09
CA LYS A 248 -6.79 20.31 -21.93
C LYS A 248 -7.14 21.61 -22.67
N GLU A 249 -8.41 21.80 -23.02
CA GLU A 249 -8.90 23.00 -23.71
C GLU A 249 -9.26 24.14 -22.73
N ASP A 250 -9.49 23.81 -21.45
CA ASP A 250 -9.73 24.79 -20.37
C ASP A 250 -8.90 24.44 -19.11
N PRO A 251 -7.62 24.84 -19.08
CA PRO A 251 -6.74 24.57 -17.95
C PRO A 251 -7.18 25.25 -16.64
N TYR A 252 -7.99 26.31 -16.68
CA TYR A 252 -8.47 26.99 -15.46
C TYR A 252 -9.57 26.16 -14.78
N ALA A 253 -10.43 25.50 -15.56
CA ALA A 253 -11.41 24.56 -15.01
C ALA A 253 -10.75 23.38 -14.28
N PHE A 254 -9.52 23.02 -14.63
CA PHE A 254 -8.77 21.98 -13.93
C PHE A 254 -8.46 22.32 -12.46
N GLU A 255 -8.35 23.60 -12.08
CA GLU A 255 -7.97 24.01 -10.72
C GLU A 255 -8.94 23.45 -9.66
N ARG A 256 -10.24 23.44 -9.98
CA ARG A 256 -11.29 22.84 -9.15
C ARG A 256 -11.13 21.33 -9.05
N CYS A 257 -10.85 20.66 -10.17
CA CYS A 257 -10.59 19.22 -10.21
C CYS A 257 -9.33 18.86 -9.40
N ALA A 258 -8.26 19.65 -9.52
CA ALA A 258 -7.02 19.47 -8.81
C ALA A 258 -7.21 19.53 -7.29
N MET A 259 -8.08 20.42 -6.79
CA MET A 259 -8.44 20.44 -5.38
C MET A 259 -9.19 19.17 -4.96
N GLU A 260 -10.18 18.73 -5.75
CA GLU A 260 -10.90 17.49 -5.46
C GLU A 260 -9.97 16.26 -5.52
N LEU A 261 -8.99 16.25 -6.42
CA LEU A 261 -7.90 15.27 -6.44
C LEU A 261 -7.05 15.37 -5.17
N ALA A 262 -6.60 16.56 -4.76
CA ALA A 262 -5.83 16.76 -3.54
C ALA A 262 -6.57 16.22 -2.30
N ARG A 263 -7.89 16.44 -2.20
CA ARG A 263 -8.74 15.91 -1.13
C ARG A 263 -8.81 14.38 -1.08
N LEU A 264 -8.51 13.68 -2.18
CA LEU A 264 -8.37 12.22 -2.17
C LEU A 264 -7.15 11.73 -1.40
N PHE A 265 -6.06 12.50 -1.45
CA PHE A 265 -4.81 12.21 -0.76
C PHE A 265 -4.78 12.82 0.64
N MET A 266 -5.45 13.96 0.79
CA MET A 266 -5.44 14.79 1.99
C MET A 266 -6.88 15.03 2.45
N PRO A 267 -7.57 14.01 3.00
CA PRO A 267 -9.01 14.09 3.32
C PRO A 267 -9.35 15.09 4.43
N ALA A 268 -8.36 15.53 5.22
CA ALA A 268 -8.53 16.53 6.27
C ALA A 268 -8.44 17.99 5.77
N ILE A 269 -8.41 18.22 4.45
CA ILE A 269 -8.65 19.55 3.86
C ILE A 269 -10.11 19.95 4.16
N GLN A 270 -10.31 21.05 4.89
CA GLN A 270 -11.65 21.50 5.32
C GLN A 270 -12.14 22.71 4.51
N HIS A 271 -11.42 23.82 4.58
CA HIS A 271 -11.76 25.06 3.89
C HIS A 271 -10.79 25.29 2.74
N TRP A 272 -11.34 25.69 1.59
CA TRP A 272 -10.52 26.08 0.45
C TRP A 272 -11.29 27.04 -0.45
N GLU A 273 -10.54 27.82 -1.23
CA GLU A 273 -11.07 28.73 -2.23
C GLU A 273 -10.17 28.73 -3.47
N LEU A 274 -10.79 28.90 -4.65
CA LEU A 274 -10.04 29.19 -5.87
C LEU A 274 -9.70 30.68 -5.88
N THR A 275 -8.46 30.98 -6.23
CA THR A 275 -7.98 32.35 -6.30
C THR A 275 -8.33 32.98 -7.65
N ARG A 276 -8.50 34.31 -7.68
CA ARG A 276 -8.91 34.97 -8.92
C ARG A 276 -7.72 35.12 -9.88
N PRO A 277 -7.89 34.85 -11.20
CA PRO A 277 -6.77 34.84 -12.16
C PRO A 277 -5.97 36.15 -12.24
N TRP A 278 -6.62 37.29 -11.99
CA TRP A 278 -6.04 38.63 -12.25
C TRP A 278 -5.67 39.42 -10.99
N ARG A 279 -5.99 38.95 -9.78
CA ARG A 279 -5.84 39.76 -8.54
C ARG A 279 -4.80 39.21 -7.57
N ASP A 280 -4.62 37.89 -7.53
CA ASP A 280 -3.78 37.23 -6.50
C ASP A 280 -2.47 36.67 -7.07
N GLY A 281 -2.00 37.24 -8.19
CA GLY A 281 -0.76 36.86 -8.85
C GLY A 281 -0.83 35.52 -9.60
N GLY A 282 -2.02 34.91 -9.73
CA GLY A 282 -2.26 33.62 -10.40
C GLY A 282 -1.87 32.43 -9.52
N ARG A 283 -2.44 32.35 -8.33
CA ARG A 283 -2.56 31.07 -7.60
C ARG A 283 -3.71 30.30 -8.22
N ASP A 284 -3.78 29.02 -7.91
CA ASP A 284 -4.89 28.18 -8.37
C ASP A 284 -5.85 27.96 -7.18
N ALA A 285 -5.35 27.60 -5.98
CA ALA A 285 -6.18 27.56 -4.78
C ALA A 285 -5.42 27.82 -3.46
N LEU A 286 -6.18 28.15 -2.41
CA LEU A 286 -5.74 28.26 -1.01
C LEU A 286 -6.64 27.42 -0.12
N GLY A 287 -6.16 26.98 1.04
CA GLY A 287 -7.02 26.30 2.02
C GLY A 287 -6.34 25.98 3.34
N THR A 288 -7.06 25.24 4.19
CA THR A 288 -6.60 24.74 5.48
C THR A 288 -6.67 23.22 5.56
N TYR A 289 -5.67 22.64 6.23
CA TYR A 289 -5.58 21.22 6.53
C TYR A 289 -5.59 20.99 8.04
N ARG A 290 -6.51 20.14 8.52
CA ARG A 290 -6.66 19.83 9.95
C ARG A 290 -5.63 18.78 10.37
N ILE A 291 -4.87 19.07 11.43
CA ILE A 291 -3.96 18.14 12.10
C ILE A 291 -4.50 17.83 13.50
N GLY A 292 -4.59 16.55 13.86
CA GLY A 292 -5.10 16.08 15.14
C GLY A 292 -6.63 15.88 15.18
N HIS A 293 -7.16 15.58 16.35
CA HIS A 293 -8.58 15.28 16.57
C HIS A 293 -9.19 16.06 17.74
N GLY A 294 -10.50 16.31 17.67
CA GLY A 294 -11.27 16.96 18.73
C GLY A 294 -10.85 18.42 18.98
N ALA A 295 -10.99 18.87 20.22
CA ALA A 295 -10.72 20.25 20.63
C ALA A 295 -9.23 20.64 20.56
N GLY A 296 -8.31 19.67 20.54
CA GLY A 296 -6.87 19.91 20.41
C GLY A 296 -6.36 19.95 18.98
N ALA A 297 -7.24 19.82 17.98
CA ALA A 297 -6.85 19.86 16.58
C ALA A 297 -6.52 21.29 16.13
N ILE A 298 -5.55 21.41 15.22
CA ILE A 298 -5.12 22.69 14.65
C ILE A 298 -5.33 22.69 13.14
N ASP A 299 -5.52 23.88 12.57
CA ASP A 299 -5.54 24.09 11.13
C ASP A 299 -4.23 24.72 10.68
N VAL A 300 -3.65 24.16 9.61
CA VAL A 300 -2.47 24.72 8.95
C VAL A 300 -2.82 25.16 7.53
N GLU A 301 -2.31 26.31 7.11
CA GLU A 301 -2.60 26.88 5.81
C GLU A 301 -1.73 26.26 4.71
N PHE A 302 -2.33 26.09 3.54
CA PHE A 302 -1.64 25.66 2.33
C PHE A 302 -1.97 26.50 1.11
N ALA A 303 -1.08 26.42 0.12
CA ALA A 303 -1.33 26.91 -1.24
C ALA A 303 -1.26 25.76 -2.23
N MET A 304 -2.08 25.79 -3.28
CA MET A 304 -2.08 24.79 -4.34
C MET A 304 -1.74 25.41 -5.69
N GLU A 305 -0.92 24.70 -6.47
CA GLU A 305 -0.67 24.94 -7.89
C GLU A 305 -1.12 23.69 -8.67
N ALA A 306 -1.93 23.89 -9.70
CA ALA A 306 -2.53 22.89 -10.56
C ALA A 306 -1.98 23.02 -11.98
N LYS A 307 -1.52 21.90 -12.56
CA LYS A 307 -0.94 21.88 -13.91
C LYS A 307 -1.48 20.70 -14.73
N CYS A 308 -2.43 21.00 -15.61
CA CYS A 308 -2.99 20.06 -16.57
C CYS A 308 -2.08 19.96 -17.81
N TYR A 309 -0.99 19.19 -17.70
CA TYR A 309 -0.03 18.97 -18.78
C TYR A 309 -0.11 17.56 -19.35
N ASP A 310 0.28 17.41 -20.62
CA ASP A 310 0.52 16.10 -21.22
C ASP A 310 1.64 15.37 -20.48
N GLN A 311 1.57 14.03 -20.41
CA GLN A 311 2.52 13.18 -19.69
C GLN A 311 3.97 13.27 -20.21
N ASN A 312 4.17 13.87 -21.39
CA ASN A 312 5.50 14.13 -21.94
C ASN A 312 6.10 15.47 -21.48
N VAL A 313 5.27 16.40 -21.02
CA VAL A 313 5.66 17.76 -20.62
C VAL A 313 5.82 17.82 -19.10
N GLY A 314 7.04 18.06 -18.64
CA GLY A 314 7.30 18.19 -17.21
C GLY A 314 6.94 19.57 -16.65
N VAL A 315 6.59 19.59 -15.38
CA VAL A 315 6.47 20.82 -14.60
C VAL A 315 7.89 21.23 -14.20
N GLY A 316 8.33 22.36 -14.74
CA GLY A 316 9.67 22.89 -14.45
C GLY A 316 9.74 23.77 -13.20
N ILE A 317 10.86 24.48 -13.07
CA ILE A 317 11.15 25.35 -11.91
C ILE A 317 10.17 26.53 -11.83
N LYS A 318 9.77 27.14 -12.96
CA LYS A 318 8.94 28.36 -12.94
C LYS A 318 7.61 28.19 -12.17
N PRO A 319 6.77 27.19 -12.46
CA PRO A 319 5.57 26.93 -11.65
C PRO A 319 5.89 26.62 -10.17
N LEU A 320 6.99 25.90 -9.92
CA LEU A 320 7.38 25.52 -8.57
C LEU A 320 7.87 26.72 -7.74
N SER A 321 8.80 27.53 -8.25
CA SER A 321 9.26 28.75 -7.57
C SER A 321 8.10 29.72 -7.32
N ARG A 322 7.13 29.76 -8.24
CA ARG A 322 5.89 30.52 -8.05
C ARG A 322 5.10 30.02 -6.83
N LEU A 323 4.89 28.71 -6.70
CA LEU A 323 4.27 28.11 -5.51
C LEU A 323 5.07 28.41 -4.23
N ILE A 324 6.38 28.16 -4.24
CA ILE A 324 7.29 28.35 -3.10
C ILE A 324 7.30 29.80 -2.62
N SER A 325 7.38 30.77 -3.54
CA SER A 325 7.40 32.20 -3.19
C SER A 325 6.20 32.64 -2.34
N ARG A 326 5.10 31.87 -2.39
CA ARG A 326 3.82 32.16 -1.73
C ARG A 326 3.64 31.40 -0.41
N LEU A 327 4.59 30.53 -0.07
CA LEU A 327 4.64 29.84 1.21
C LEU A 327 5.13 30.74 2.35
N ARG A 328 5.55 31.98 2.08
CA ARG A 328 6.14 32.91 3.08
C ARG A 328 5.28 33.16 4.34
N HIS A 329 3.98 32.83 4.29
CA HIS A 329 3.06 32.89 5.43
C HIS A 329 2.27 31.60 5.66
N ARG A 330 2.64 30.49 5.00
CA ARG A 330 1.90 29.23 4.99
C ARG A 330 2.82 28.09 5.37
N GLN A 331 2.25 27.01 5.89
CA GLN A 331 3.02 25.90 6.39
C GLN A 331 3.49 24.98 5.25
N PHE A 332 2.70 24.81 4.19
CA PHE A 332 3.08 23.93 3.07
C PHE A 332 2.36 24.26 1.74
N GLY A 333 2.84 23.66 0.65
CA GLY A 333 2.25 23.76 -0.68
C GLY A 333 1.78 22.40 -1.21
N ILE A 334 0.92 22.41 -2.21
CA ILE A 334 0.48 21.22 -2.95
C ILE A 334 0.64 21.50 -4.44
N LEU A 335 1.41 20.67 -5.14
CA LEU A 335 1.48 20.64 -6.59
C LEU A 335 0.65 19.46 -7.09
N VAL A 336 -0.38 19.73 -7.89
CA VAL A 336 -1.17 18.70 -8.56
C VAL A 336 -0.93 18.79 -10.06
N THR A 337 -0.49 17.69 -10.68
CA THR A 337 -0.29 17.67 -12.13
C THR A 337 -0.68 16.35 -12.76
N THR A 338 -1.30 16.43 -13.96
CA THR A 338 -1.57 15.27 -14.82
C THR A 338 -0.31 14.73 -15.52
N SER A 339 0.86 15.28 -15.20
CA SER A 339 2.18 14.89 -15.72
C SER A 339 3.18 14.61 -14.58
N TYR A 340 4.41 15.09 -14.67
CA TYR A 340 5.49 14.88 -13.70
C TYR A 340 6.20 16.18 -13.34
N LEU A 341 6.82 16.25 -12.18
CA LEU A 341 7.76 17.31 -11.79
C LEU A 341 9.15 16.98 -12.34
N ASP A 342 9.77 17.92 -13.04
CA ASP A 342 11.08 17.74 -13.65
C ASP A 342 12.18 17.48 -12.61
N ALA A 343 13.20 16.71 -12.98
CA ALA A 343 14.27 16.30 -12.06
C ALA A 343 14.98 17.48 -11.39
N GLN A 344 15.23 18.57 -12.13
CA GLN A 344 15.84 19.78 -11.58
C GLN A 344 14.92 20.46 -10.55
N ALA A 345 13.64 20.64 -10.88
CA ALA A 345 12.66 21.26 -9.99
C ALA A 345 12.42 20.41 -8.74
N TYR A 346 12.35 19.09 -8.89
CA TYR A 346 12.21 18.16 -7.78
C TYR A 346 13.46 18.19 -6.88
N SER A 347 14.66 18.23 -7.47
CA SER A 347 15.90 18.34 -6.71
C SER A 347 15.94 19.64 -5.90
N GLU A 348 15.56 20.78 -6.47
CA GLU A 348 15.46 22.07 -5.76
C GLU A 348 14.48 21.99 -4.59
N LEU A 349 13.27 21.46 -4.82
CA LEU A 349 12.26 21.25 -3.77
C LEU A 349 12.83 20.47 -2.57
N VAL A 350 13.56 19.38 -2.84
CA VAL A 350 14.11 18.50 -1.81
C VAL A 350 15.35 19.11 -1.14
N HIS A 351 16.30 19.64 -1.92
CA HIS A 351 17.53 20.24 -1.40
C HIS A 351 17.25 21.46 -0.53
N ASP A 352 16.31 22.31 -0.95
CA ASP A 352 15.95 23.53 -0.22
C ASP A 352 14.88 23.27 0.85
N THR A 353 14.51 21.99 1.06
CA THR A 353 13.55 21.54 2.08
C THR A 353 12.19 22.25 2.00
N HIS A 354 11.75 22.59 0.79
CA HIS A 354 10.47 23.24 0.60
C HIS A 354 9.32 22.28 0.93
N PRO A 355 8.41 22.64 1.86
CA PRO A 355 7.32 21.75 2.28
C PRO A 355 6.23 21.72 1.20
N VAL A 356 6.43 20.93 0.14
CA VAL A 356 5.49 20.83 -0.97
C VAL A 356 5.14 19.36 -1.23
N VAL A 357 3.85 19.04 -1.15
CA VAL A 357 3.30 17.75 -1.55
C VAL A 357 3.21 17.71 -3.07
N VAL A 358 3.81 16.70 -3.70
CA VAL A 358 3.76 16.52 -5.16
C VAL A 358 2.82 15.37 -5.50
N ILE A 359 1.71 15.67 -6.15
CA ILE A 359 0.72 14.71 -6.65
C ILE A 359 0.87 14.65 -8.17
N SER A 360 1.55 13.61 -8.66
CA SER A 360 1.87 13.44 -10.08
C SER A 360 0.88 12.51 -10.81
N ALA A 361 1.08 12.34 -12.12
CA ALA A 361 0.22 11.52 -12.98
C ALA A 361 0.02 10.10 -12.46
N LYS A 362 1.08 9.44 -12.00
CA LYS A 362 1.01 8.09 -11.44
C LYS A 362 0.21 8.06 -10.15
N ASP A 363 0.43 9.03 -9.26
CA ASP A 363 -0.31 9.16 -8.00
C ASP A 363 -1.81 9.29 -8.29
N ILE A 364 -2.19 10.23 -9.17
CA ILE A 364 -3.56 10.47 -9.61
C ILE A 364 -4.17 9.19 -10.20
N SER A 365 -3.48 8.55 -11.15
CA SER A 365 -3.99 7.33 -11.78
C SER A 365 -4.24 6.21 -10.77
N MET A 366 -3.31 5.97 -9.84
CA MET A 366 -3.47 4.93 -8.81
C MET A 366 -4.64 5.23 -7.89
N LYS A 367 -4.76 6.49 -7.43
CA LYS A 367 -5.83 6.91 -6.51
C LYS A 367 -7.21 6.88 -7.17
N LEU A 368 -7.30 7.30 -8.43
CA LEU A 368 -8.55 7.22 -9.19
C LEU A 368 -8.97 5.77 -9.43
N ARG A 369 -8.02 4.89 -9.76
CA ARG A 369 -8.26 3.45 -9.89
C ARG A 369 -8.75 2.83 -8.58
N GLU A 370 -8.10 3.15 -7.47
CA GLU A 370 -8.49 2.69 -6.14
C GLU A 370 -9.91 3.14 -5.76
N ARG A 371 -10.24 4.42 -6.01
CA ARG A 371 -11.52 5.01 -5.60
C ARG A 371 -12.69 4.64 -6.50
N PHE A 372 -12.49 4.69 -7.81
CA PHE A 372 -13.58 4.60 -8.79
C PHE A 372 -13.64 3.25 -9.52
N GLY A 373 -12.54 2.50 -9.58
CA GLY A 373 -12.47 1.17 -10.19
C GLY A 373 -12.64 1.11 -11.72
N SER A 374 -13.26 2.12 -12.35
CA SER A 374 -13.52 2.15 -13.80
C SER A 374 -13.36 3.56 -14.40
N LEU A 375 -13.06 3.61 -15.70
CA LEU A 375 -12.97 4.87 -16.46
C LEU A 375 -14.33 5.55 -16.62
N GLU A 376 -15.43 4.79 -16.71
CA GLU A 376 -16.78 5.35 -16.84
C GLU A 376 -17.19 6.10 -15.57
N SER A 377 -16.93 5.53 -14.40
CA SER A 377 -17.18 6.19 -13.12
C SER A 377 -16.39 7.51 -12.99
N ILE A 378 -15.19 7.59 -13.55
CA ILE A 378 -14.39 8.82 -13.56
C ILE A 378 -15.01 9.87 -14.48
N LYS A 379 -15.45 9.50 -15.69
CA LYS A 379 -16.13 10.44 -16.59
C LYS A 379 -17.37 11.04 -15.95
N LEU A 380 -18.17 10.21 -15.27
CA LEU A 380 -19.35 10.68 -14.53
C LEU A 380 -18.99 11.58 -13.34
N TRP A 381 -17.87 11.30 -12.66
CA TRP A 381 -17.36 12.14 -11.58
C TRP A 381 -16.88 13.50 -12.09
N LEU A 382 -16.14 13.53 -13.20
CA LEU A 382 -15.65 14.75 -13.83
C LEU A 382 -16.79 15.67 -14.28
N GLN A 383 -17.90 15.13 -14.78
CA GLN A 383 -19.09 15.91 -15.16
C GLN A 383 -19.79 16.61 -13.99
N ARG A 384 -19.51 16.21 -12.74
CA ARG A 384 -20.14 16.75 -11.52
C ARG A 384 -19.29 17.82 -10.84
N ILE A 385 -18.01 17.92 -11.21
CA ILE A 385 -17.06 18.89 -10.65
C ILE A 385 -16.98 20.06 -11.59
#